data_AF-K9XYM2-F1
#
_entry.id   AF-K9XYM2-F1
#
_cell.length_a   1.000
_cell.length_b   1.000
_cell.length_c   1.000
_cell.angle_alpha   90.00
_cell.angle_beta   90.00
_cell.angle_gamma   90.00
#
_symmetry.space_group_name_H-M   'P 1'
#
loop_
_entity.id
_entity.type
_entity.pdbx_description
1 polymer ?
#
loop_
_entity_poly.entity_id
_entity_poly.type
_entity_poly.pdbx_seq_one_letter_code
_entity_poly.pdbx_strand_id
1 'polypeptide(L)'
;MAFNLETDLVKVLEKIDNKIDKLDQKLDDLKDQLNSVDKRLVVVETKLTIMEGSQRGQIWSLIVILATAVLGILIAGARVFFFPNP
;
A
#
# COMPACT_ATOMS: atom_id res chain seq x y z
N MET A 1 38.78 -39.31 33.70
CA MET A 1 38.70 -38.55 32.43
C MET A 1 37.36 -38.71 31.72
N ALA A 2 36.83 -39.93 31.53
CA ALA A 2 35.53 -40.15 30.86
C ALA A 2 34.33 -39.40 31.50
N PHE A 3 34.24 -39.35 32.83
CA PHE A 3 33.18 -38.66 33.58
C PHE A 3 33.07 -37.14 33.26
N ASN A 4 34.21 -36.48 33.02
CA ASN A 4 34.22 -35.05 32.70
C ASN A 4 33.75 -34.80 31.25
N LEU A 5 34.04 -35.73 30.34
CA LEU A 5 33.64 -35.63 28.94
C LEU A 5 32.11 -35.71 28.79
N GLU A 6 31.49 -36.66 29.49
CA GLU A 6 30.03 -36.84 29.51
C GLU A 6 29.34 -35.60 30.11
N THR A 7 29.87 -35.09 31.22
CA THR A 7 29.37 -33.87 31.87
C THR A 7 29.49 -32.65 30.95
N ASP A 8 30.59 -32.49 30.23
CA ASP A 8 30.81 -31.36 29.34
C ASP A 8 29.93 -31.44 28.08
N LEU A 9 29.68 -32.64 27.57
CA LEU A 9 28.75 -32.88 26.47
C LEU A 9 27.31 -32.50 26.86
N VAL A 10 26.86 -32.90 28.06
CA VAL A 10 25.54 -32.51 28.57
C VAL A 10 25.39 -30.98 28.65
N LYS A 11 26.39 -30.28 29.16
CA LYS A 11 26.38 -28.80 29.22
C LYS A 11 26.35 -28.16 27.83
N VAL A 12 26.99 -28.75 26.84
CA VAL A 12 26.95 -28.26 25.45
C VAL A 12 25.56 -28.48 24.86
N LEU A 13 24.95 -29.64 25.09
CA LEU A 13 23.59 -29.93 24.64
C LEU A 13 22.58 -28.96 25.26
N GLU A 14 22.62 -28.73 26.57
CA GLU A 14 21.76 -27.76 27.24
C GLU A 14 21.94 -26.34 26.66
N LYS A 15 23.17 -25.93 26.34
CA LYS A 15 23.41 -24.63 25.70
C LYS A 15 22.86 -24.57 24.28
N ILE A 16 22.88 -25.68 23.54
CA ILE A 16 22.30 -25.77 22.20
C ILE A 16 20.78 -25.69 22.29
N ASP A 17 20.14 -26.45 23.16
CA ASP A 17 18.68 -26.41 23.37
C ASP A 17 18.21 -25.00 23.73
N ASN A 18 18.87 -24.36 24.71
CA ASN A 18 18.57 -22.98 25.07
C ASN A 18 18.75 -21.97 23.92
N LYS A 19 19.64 -22.25 22.96
CA LYS A 19 19.81 -21.41 21.77
C LYS A 19 18.73 -21.68 20.75
N ILE A 20 18.31 -22.93 20.59
CA ILE A 20 17.20 -23.32 19.71
C ILE A 20 15.90 -22.67 20.19
N ASP A 21 15.58 -22.75 21.49
CA ASP A 21 14.39 -22.11 22.06
C ASP A 21 14.36 -20.59 21.80
N LYS A 22 15.53 -19.93 21.92
CA LYS A 22 15.66 -18.50 21.62
C LYS A 22 15.53 -18.18 20.14
N LEU A 23 15.93 -19.10 19.26
CA LEU A 23 15.74 -18.94 17.82
C LEU A 23 14.28 -19.12 17.44
N ASP A 24 13.59 -20.09 18.03
CA ASP A 24 12.16 -20.31 17.81
C ASP A 24 11.34 -19.08 18.23
N GLN A 25 11.61 -18.51 19.41
CA GLN A 25 10.98 -17.26 19.85
C GLN A 25 11.21 -16.11 18.87
N LYS A 26 12.44 -15.95 18.36
CA LYS A 26 12.75 -14.91 17.38
C LYS A 26 12.06 -15.15 16.04
N LEU A 27 11.88 -16.40 15.63
CA LEU A 27 11.16 -16.74 14.40
C LEU A 27 9.67 -16.40 14.53
N ASP A 28 9.07 -16.67 15.68
CA ASP A 28 7.69 -16.27 15.97
C ASP A 28 7.53 -14.75 15.96
N ASP A 29 8.42 -14.02 16.63
CA ASP A 29 8.42 -12.54 16.61
C ASP A 29 8.57 -11.97 15.20
N LEU A 30 9.42 -12.58 14.35
CA LEU A 30 9.60 -12.17 12.96
C LEU A 30 8.35 -12.45 12.13
N LYS A 31 7.67 -13.57 12.37
CA LYS A 31 6.43 -13.93 11.70
C LYS A 31 5.31 -12.93 12.02
N ASP A 32 5.21 -12.51 13.28
CA ASP A 32 4.23 -11.51 13.70
C ASP A 32 4.52 -10.13 13.10
N GLN A 33 5.80 -9.74 13.05
CA GLN A 33 6.21 -8.50 12.38
C GLN A 33 5.90 -8.53 10.88
N LEU A 34 6.15 -9.66 10.20
CA LEU A 34 5.83 -9.82 8.79
C LEU A 34 4.32 -9.70 8.54
N ASN A 35 3.50 -10.36 9.36
CA ASN A 35 2.04 -10.24 9.30
C ASN A 35 1.56 -8.80 9.49
N SER A 36 2.23 -8.02 10.35
CA SER A 36 1.93 -6.60 10.55
C SER A 36 2.29 -5.76 9.32
N VAL A 37 3.44 -6.04 8.70
CA VAL A 37 3.86 -5.38 7.45
C VAL A 37 2.87 -5.66 6.32
N ASP A 38 2.44 -6.91 6.14
CA ASP A 38 1.46 -7.28 5.11
C ASP A 38 0.14 -6.53 5.28
N LYS A 39 -0.39 -6.43 6.51
CA LYS A 39 -1.60 -5.66 6.79
C LYS A 39 -1.44 -4.18 6.43
N ARG A 40 -0.27 -3.60 6.72
CA ARG A 40 0.02 -2.20 6.39
C ARG A 40 0.12 -2.00 4.87
N LEU A 41 0.70 -2.94 4.14
CA LEU A 41 0.77 -2.91 2.68
C LEU A 41 -0.62 -2.96 2.05
N VAL A 42 -1.50 -3.84 2.51
CA VAL A 42 -2.90 -3.90 2.03
C VAL A 42 -3.62 -2.56 2.23
N VAL A 43 -3.40 -1.90 3.37
CA VAL A 43 -3.97 -0.56 3.62
C VAL A 43 -3.40 0.49 2.67
N VAL A 44 -2.10 0.47 2.39
CA VAL A 44 -1.46 1.38 1.45
C VAL A 44 -2.00 1.18 0.03
N GLU A 45 -2.06 -0.07 -0.44
CA GLU A 45 -2.62 -0.42 -1.75
C GLU A 45 -4.06 0.08 -1.89
N THR A 46 -4.91 -0.19 -0.89
CA THR A 46 -6.30 0.29 -0.87
C THR A 46 -6.37 1.81 -0.99
N LYS A 47 -5.54 2.54 -0.23
CA LYS A 47 -5.52 4.01 -0.30
C LYS A 47 -5.08 4.50 -1.67
N LEU A 48 -4.08 3.87 -2.29
CA LEU A 48 -3.63 4.22 -3.63
C LEU A 48 -4.73 3.99 -4.67
N THR A 49 -5.42 2.84 -4.62
CA THR A 49 -6.56 2.57 -5.52
C THR A 49 -7.67 3.61 -5.39
N ILE A 50 -8.01 4.03 -4.16
CA ILE A 50 -9.00 5.08 -3.93
C ILE A 50 -8.53 6.42 -4.49
N MET A 51 -7.24 6.77 -4.28
CA MET A 51 -6.66 8.01 -4.80
C MET A 51 -6.66 8.03 -6.33
N GLU A 52 -6.25 6.95 -6.98
CA GLU A 52 -6.27 6.82 -8.45
C GLU A 52 -7.69 6.92 -9.01
N GLY A 53 -8.66 6.24 -8.38
CA GLY A 53 -10.07 6.30 -8.79
C GLY A 53 -10.66 7.70 -8.64
N SER A 54 -10.43 8.35 -7.49
CA SER A 54 -10.91 9.71 -7.21
C SER A 54 -10.32 10.74 -8.16
N GLN A 55 -9.00 10.70 -8.40
CA GLN A 55 -8.34 11.61 -9.33
C GLN A 55 -8.83 11.41 -10.77
N ARG A 56 -8.97 10.15 -11.23
CA ARG A 56 -9.49 9.85 -12.56
C ARG A 56 -10.91 10.42 -12.77
N GLY A 57 -11.79 10.26 -11.76
CA GLY A 57 -13.15 10.80 -11.80
C GLY A 57 -13.20 12.33 -11.80
N GLN A 58 -12.36 12.98 -10.99
CA GLN A 58 -12.27 14.45 -10.93
C GLN A 58 -11.77 15.03 -12.26
N ILE A 59 -10.73 14.44 -12.87
CA ILE A 59 -10.22 14.88 -14.18
C ILE A 59 -11.30 14.77 -15.25
N TRP A 60 -12.05 13.66 -15.26
CA TRP A 60 -13.18 13.48 -16.19
C TRP A 60 -14.27 14.55 -16.02
N SER A 61 -14.64 14.86 -14.78
CA SER A 61 -15.62 15.93 -14.48
C SER A 61 -15.16 17.29 -15.02
N LEU A 62 -13.89 17.64 -14.82
CA LEU A 62 -13.32 18.89 -15.33
C LEU A 62 -13.33 18.93 -16.87
N ILE A 63 -13.00 17.83 -17.54
CA ILE A 63 -13.06 17.74 -19.02
C ILE A 63 -14.48 18.03 -19.52
N VAL A 64 -15.49 17.42 -18.89
CA VAL A 64 -16.91 17.62 -19.28
C VAL A 64 -17.34 19.08 -19.09
N ILE A 65 -16.97 19.69 -17.96
CA ILE A 65 -17.27 21.10 -17.70
C ILE A 65 -16.61 22.01 -18.76
N LEU A 66 -15.33 21.79 -19.05
CA LEU A 66 -14.60 22.58 -20.04
C LEU A 66 -15.18 22.40 -21.45
N ALA A 67 -15.48 21.17 -21.86
CA ALA A 67 -16.12 20.91 -23.16
C ALA A 67 -17.46 21.64 -23.28
N THR A 68 -18.27 21.61 -22.22
CA THR A 68 -19.57 22.30 -22.18
C THR A 68 -19.41 23.82 -22.28
N ALA A 69 -18.44 24.38 -21.54
CA ALA A 69 -18.16 25.82 -21.58
C ALA A 69 -17.70 26.27 -22.97
N VAL A 70 -16.79 25.52 -23.61
CA VAL A 70 -16.32 25.83 -24.97
C VAL A 70 -17.45 25.76 -25.99
N LEU A 71 -18.28 24.71 -25.95
CA LEU A 71 -19.43 24.56 -26.85
C LEU A 71 -20.44 25.71 -26.67
N GLY A 72 -20.73 26.09 -25.43
CA GLY A 72 -21.63 27.21 -25.14
C GLY A 72 -21.16 28.53 -25.73
N ILE A 73 -19.86 28.83 -25.60
CA ILE A 73 -19.25 30.05 -26.17
C ILE A 73 -19.33 30.03 -27.70
N LEU A 74 -19.04 28.90 -28.34
CA LEU A 74 -19.12 28.76 -29.80
C LEU A 74 -20.54 28.99 -30.32
N ILE A 75 -21.54 28.40 -29.66
CA ILE A 75 -22.96 28.57 -30.03
C ILE A 75 -23.40 30.03 -29.82
N ALA A 76 -23.03 30.64 -28.69
CA ALA A 76 -23.37 32.04 -28.41
C ALA A 76 -22.70 32.99 -29.42
N GLY A 77 -21.42 32.78 -29.72
CA GLY A 77 -20.69 33.55 -30.73
C GLY A 77 -21.28 33.40 -32.13
N ALA A 78 -21.63 32.17 -32.54
CA ALA A 78 -22.31 31.92 -33.81
C ALA A 78 -23.67 32.63 -33.87
N ARG A 79 -24.45 32.62 -32.78
CA ARG A 79 -25.73 33.35 -32.71
C ARG A 79 -25.54 34.84 -32.90
N VAL A 80 -24.55 35.46 -32.25
CA VAL A 80 -24.25 36.90 -32.40
C VAL A 80 -23.82 37.25 -33.83
N PHE A 81 -23.07 36.37 -34.49
CA PHE A 81 -22.58 36.60 -35.85
C PHE A 81 -23.64 36.38 -36.94
N PHE A 82 -24.43 35.31 -36.84
CA PHE A 82 -25.42 34.93 -37.87
C PHE A 82 -26.82 35.52 -37.62
N PHE A 83 -27.12 35.93 -36.39
CA PHE A 83 -28.38 36.59 -36.01
C PHE A 83 -28.09 37.86 -35.20
N PRO A 84 -27.51 38.90 -35.83
CA PRO A 84 -27.38 40.20 -35.19
C PRO A 84 -28.78 40.71 -34.82
N ASN A 85 -29.00 40.99 -33.54
CA ASN A 85 -30.25 41.56 -33.07
C ASN A 85 -30.46 42.92 -33.78
N PRO A 86 -31.63 43.18 -34.38
CA PRO A 86 -31.92 44.46 -35.03
C PRO A 86 -31.88 45.63 -34.03
#